data_AF-A0A934A975-F1
#
_entry.id   AF-A0A934A975-F1
#
_cell.length_a   1.000
_cell.length_b   1.000
_cell.length_c   1.000
_cell.angle_alpha   90.00
_cell.angle_beta   90.00
_cell.angle_gamma   90.00
#
_symmetry.space_group_name_H-M   'P 1'
#
loop_
_entity.id
_entity.type
_entity.pdbx_description
1 polymer ?
#
loop_
_entity_poly.entity_id
_entity_poly.type
_entity_poly.pdbx_seq_one_letter_code
_entity_poly.pdbx_strand_id
1 'polypeptide(L)'
;MKTINIAFRNIFRNARRSLMTVLAICVSAVSILLFGGYVFAIMYGLQTNIVRGTGHLHIYAKGFFDYGSGNPGGYGISHYEDVIELIRKDSLLKDRIEVATPILNIYGIAGNFAADASKTFFGLGVIPSDREKMRKWNDYRLKDTRPRDLGLFDDDTEGGVVGYGMARMLQLCNALQLADCKDKAKDQGTQVPPDGEDFSALAEIEAKERAESPVDKRPKLDLLAATAAGAPNVVTLYVNKADSQGIKELDDSYVAMHLSLAQRLLYGKGEKKVTGIVLQLKHTTDIPAATKRLREIFTENHLDFEIKDFRKLTPTYGQIIALFTAIFTFLALIMGTIVLFTIVNTMSMSVMERVNEIGTVRAMGVRRAGILRQFLAEGCLLGMLGATIGSIVSAIIAIVMNASGTTWTPPNNVEPVFLTIQIFQNPAFLPFTWLMLILLAVVSAFIPARKAARMIIVDALRHV
;
A
#
# COMPACT_ATOMS: atom_id res chain seq x y z
N MET A 1 -23.22 -2.15 -44.67
CA MET A 1 -22.39 -1.02 -45.14
C MET A 1 -23.13 0.33 -45.23
N LYS A 2 -24.36 0.44 -45.77
CA LYS A 2 -25.05 1.74 -45.87
C LYS A 2 -25.38 2.42 -44.53
N THR A 3 -25.72 1.67 -43.47
CA THR A 3 -26.16 2.21 -42.17
C THR A 3 -25.09 3.02 -41.43
N ILE A 4 -23.83 2.53 -41.42
CA ILE A 4 -22.71 3.21 -40.76
C ILE A 4 -22.37 4.51 -41.48
N ASN A 5 -22.39 4.50 -42.82
CA ASN A 5 -22.10 5.69 -43.62
C ASN A 5 -23.16 6.79 -43.41
N ILE A 6 -24.43 6.41 -43.30
CA ILE A 6 -25.50 7.35 -42.95
C ILE A 6 -25.30 7.91 -41.54
N ALA A 7 -25.01 7.06 -40.55
CA ALA A 7 -24.76 7.50 -39.18
C ALA A 7 -23.56 8.46 -39.10
N PHE A 8 -22.47 8.17 -39.82
CA PHE A 8 -21.31 9.05 -39.89
C PHE A 8 -21.67 10.42 -40.49
N ARG A 9 -22.37 10.47 -41.63
CA ARG A 9 -22.81 11.74 -42.24
C ARG A 9 -23.75 12.53 -41.31
N ASN A 10 -24.58 11.83 -40.53
CA ASN A 10 -25.48 12.46 -39.56
C ASN A 10 -24.72 13.21 -38.45
N ILE A 11 -23.64 12.61 -37.95
CA ILE A 11 -22.79 13.19 -36.89
C ILE A 11 -22.21 14.52 -37.37
N PHE A 12 -21.71 14.59 -38.61
CA PHE A 12 -21.16 15.82 -39.19
C PHE A 12 -22.21 16.86 -39.56
N ARG A 13 -23.41 16.44 -39.99
CA ARG A 13 -24.52 17.35 -40.29
C ARG A 13 -24.92 18.18 -39.06
N ASN A 14 -24.88 17.56 -37.88
CA ASN A 14 -25.23 18.19 -36.59
C ASN A 14 -24.00 18.41 -35.70
N ALA A 15 -22.90 18.93 -36.27
CA ALA A 15 -21.58 18.97 -35.64
C ALA A 15 -21.54 19.54 -34.21
N ARG A 16 -22.26 20.65 -33.92
CA ARG A 16 -22.27 21.25 -32.57
C ARG A 16 -22.79 20.30 -31.49
N ARG A 17 -23.83 19.52 -31.80
CA ARG A 17 -24.44 18.60 -30.82
C ARG A 17 -23.64 17.34 -30.66
N SER A 18 -23.22 16.78 -31.78
CA SER A 18 -22.28 15.66 -31.80
C SER A 18 -21.03 16.00 -30.99
N LEU A 19 -20.50 17.22 -31.14
CA LEU A 19 -19.36 17.70 -30.36
C LEU A 19 -19.66 17.75 -28.85
N MET A 20 -20.81 18.29 -28.43
CA MET A 20 -21.20 18.29 -27.01
C MET A 20 -21.30 16.88 -26.43
N THR A 21 -21.87 15.91 -27.16
CA THR A 21 -21.92 14.51 -26.71
C THR A 21 -20.54 13.86 -26.64
N VAL A 22 -19.69 14.09 -27.65
CA VAL A 22 -18.34 13.55 -27.69
C VAL A 22 -17.50 14.14 -26.55
N LEU A 23 -17.64 15.44 -26.27
CA LEU A 23 -16.97 16.10 -25.14
C LEU A 23 -17.44 15.53 -23.79
N ALA A 24 -18.74 15.31 -23.59
CA ALA A 24 -19.24 14.72 -22.35
C ALA A 24 -18.70 13.30 -22.11
N ILE A 25 -18.66 12.47 -23.15
CA ILE A 25 -18.07 11.13 -23.09
C ILE A 25 -16.56 11.22 -22.85
N CYS A 26 -15.87 12.16 -23.51
CA CYS A 26 -14.44 12.40 -23.35
C CYS A 26 -14.08 12.81 -21.92
N VAL A 27 -14.78 13.78 -21.34
CA VAL A 27 -14.58 14.21 -19.93
C VAL A 27 -14.81 13.05 -18.96
N SER A 28 -15.82 12.23 -19.22
CA SER A 28 -16.10 11.05 -18.41
C SER A 28 -15.00 10.00 -18.52
N ALA A 29 -14.51 9.73 -19.74
CA ALA A 29 -13.39 8.83 -19.97
C ALA A 29 -12.12 9.31 -19.27
N VAL A 30 -11.78 10.59 -19.42
CA VAL A 30 -10.62 11.22 -18.76
C VAL A 30 -10.75 11.11 -17.24
N SER A 31 -11.90 11.43 -16.69
CA SER A 31 -12.13 11.37 -15.23
C SER A 31 -12.00 9.94 -14.70
N ILE A 32 -12.64 8.96 -15.35
CA ILE A 32 -12.59 7.55 -14.93
C ILE A 32 -11.17 6.98 -15.05
N LEU A 33 -10.48 7.26 -16.15
CA LEU A 33 -9.14 6.73 -16.41
C LEU A 33 -8.10 7.36 -15.48
N LEU A 34 -8.11 8.69 -15.30
CA LEU A 34 -7.16 9.36 -14.40
C LEU A 34 -7.42 8.98 -12.95
N PHE A 35 -8.67 9.03 -12.48
CA PHE A 35 -8.99 8.68 -11.11
C PHE A 35 -8.75 7.19 -10.84
N GLY A 36 -9.14 6.29 -11.76
CA GLY A 36 -8.86 4.86 -11.62
C GLY A 36 -7.37 4.54 -11.67
N GLY A 37 -6.61 5.17 -12.56
CA GLY A 37 -5.15 5.05 -12.62
C GLY A 37 -4.46 5.55 -11.35
N TYR A 38 -4.98 6.62 -10.74
CA TYR A 38 -4.51 7.11 -9.44
C TYR A 38 -4.86 6.16 -8.30
N VAL A 39 -6.08 5.62 -8.27
CA VAL A 39 -6.48 4.60 -7.29
C VAL A 39 -5.55 3.38 -7.39
N PHE A 40 -5.26 2.87 -8.59
CA PHE A 40 -4.30 1.78 -8.76
C PHE A 40 -2.91 2.13 -8.22
N ALA A 41 -2.40 3.32 -8.49
CA ALA A 41 -1.12 3.77 -7.97
C ALA A 41 -1.10 3.76 -6.43
N ILE A 42 -2.17 4.23 -5.78
CA ILE A 42 -2.31 4.16 -4.31
C ILE A 42 -2.34 2.72 -3.83
N MET A 43 -3.16 1.85 -4.44
CA MET A 43 -3.32 0.47 -3.99
C MET A 43 -2.00 -0.30 -4.08
N TYR A 44 -1.32 -0.23 -5.23
CA TYR A 44 -0.03 -0.89 -5.43
C TYR A 44 1.07 -0.26 -4.57
N GLY A 45 1.08 1.06 -4.41
CA GLY A 45 2.02 1.78 -3.56
C GLY A 45 1.88 1.40 -2.09
N LEU A 46 0.65 1.45 -1.57
CA LEU A 46 0.35 1.06 -0.19
C LEU A 46 0.74 -0.39 0.08
N GLN A 47 0.40 -1.30 -0.84
CA GLN A 47 0.76 -2.70 -0.71
C GLN A 47 2.28 -2.90 -0.74
N THR A 48 2.98 -2.22 -1.65
CA THR A 48 4.45 -2.26 -1.74
C THR A 48 5.11 -1.80 -0.46
N ASN A 49 4.65 -0.69 0.10
CA ASN A 49 5.19 -0.15 1.35
C ASN A 49 4.98 -1.11 2.53
N ILE A 50 3.79 -1.70 2.66
CA ILE A 50 3.52 -2.66 3.73
C ILE A 50 4.35 -3.93 3.56
N VAL A 51 4.42 -4.48 2.35
CA VAL A 51 5.17 -5.71 2.05
C VAL A 51 6.68 -5.54 2.25
N ARG A 52 7.24 -4.38 1.94
CA ARG A 52 8.65 -4.06 2.25
C ARG A 52 8.89 -3.98 3.75
N GLY A 53 7.94 -3.43 4.49
CA GLY A 53 8.03 -3.25 5.94
C GLY A 53 7.71 -4.50 6.75
N THR A 54 6.87 -5.41 6.27
CA THR A 54 6.34 -6.53 7.07
C THR A 54 6.50 -7.88 6.40
N GLY A 55 6.65 -7.94 5.07
CA GLY A 55 6.55 -9.18 4.29
C GLY A 55 5.13 -9.49 3.86
N HIS A 56 4.93 -10.64 3.21
CA HIS A 56 3.59 -11.09 2.78
C HIS A 56 2.94 -12.01 3.80
N LEU A 57 3.72 -12.94 4.33
CA LEU A 57 3.27 -13.98 5.23
C LEU A 57 4.13 -13.98 6.48
N HIS A 58 3.50 -14.17 7.62
CA HIS A 58 4.16 -14.33 8.89
C HIS A 58 3.77 -15.66 9.50
N ILE A 59 4.77 -16.41 9.94
CA ILE A 59 4.64 -17.69 10.61
C ILE A 59 4.96 -17.46 12.08
N TYR A 60 4.00 -17.78 12.94
CA TYR A 60 4.14 -17.69 14.39
C TYR A 60 3.79 -19.03 15.03
N ALA A 61 4.25 -19.25 16.26
CA ALA A 61 3.67 -20.30 17.08
C ALA A 61 2.17 -20.06 17.26
N LYS A 62 1.38 -21.12 17.26
CA LYS A 62 -0.07 -21.01 17.44
C LYS A 62 -0.42 -20.37 18.78
N GLY A 63 -1.38 -19.44 18.78
CA GLY A 63 -1.76 -18.67 19.97
C GLY A 63 -0.85 -17.48 20.29
N PHE A 64 0.21 -17.24 19.52
CA PHE A 64 1.11 -16.09 19.73
C PHE A 64 0.38 -14.75 19.72
N PHE A 65 -0.61 -14.56 18.84
CA PHE A 65 -1.34 -13.28 18.77
C PHE A 65 -2.28 -13.04 19.95
N ASP A 66 -2.73 -14.11 20.60
CA ASP A 66 -3.67 -14.01 21.72
C ASP A 66 -2.93 -13.84 23.05
N TYR A 67 -1.78 -14.53 23.22
CA TYR A 67 -1.05 -14.58 24.51
C TYR A 67 0.46 -14.35 24.41
N GLY A 68 1.03 -14.38 23.21
CA GLY A 68 2.48 -14.35 22.99
C GLY A 68 3.15 -13.01 23.29
N SER A 69 2.42 -11.90 23.25
CA SER A 69 2.97 -10.58 23.63
C SER A 69 3.34 -10.49 25.11
N GLY A 70 2.63 -11.21 25.98
CA GLY A 70 2.91 -11.27 27.42
C GLY A 70 3.94 -12.35 27.82
N ASN A 71 4.22 -13.30 26.94
CA ASN A 71 5.23 -14.34 27.15
C ASN A 71 5.93 -14.71 25.83
N PRO A 72 6.77 -13.82 25.27
CA PRO A 72 7.42 -14.07 23.99
C PRO A 72 8.38 -15.27 24.04
N GLY A 73 8.90 -15.60 25.22
CA GLY A 73 9.75 -16.78 25.42
C GLY A 73 9.01 -18.12 25.29
N GLY A 74 7.77 -18.20 25.78
CA GLY A 74 6.95 -19.41 25.71
C GLY A 74 6.43 -19.75 24.31
N TYR A 75 6.36 -18.75 23.43
CA TYR A 75 5.92 -18.89 22.03
C TYR A 75 7.08 -18.74 21.03
N GLY A 76 8.33 -18.82 21.50
CA GLY A 76 9.52 -18.73 20.67
C GLY A 76 9.68 -19.96 19.76
N ILE A 77 9.87 -19.73 18.46
CA ILE A 77 10.21 -20.77 17.50
C ILE A 77 11.68 -21.15 17.70
N SER A 78 11.89 -22.38 18.15
CA SER A 78 13.21 -23.00 18.28
C SER A 78 13.61 -23.61 16.94
N HIS A 79 14.91 -23.74 16.66
CA HIS A 79 15.41 -24.28 15.38
C HIS A 79 14.78 -23.61 14.15
N TYR A 80 14.60 -22.28 14.21
CA TYR A 80 13.94 -21.53 13.14
C TYR A 80 14.73 -21.57 11.82
N GLU A 81 16.05 -21.78 11.89
CA GLU A 81 16.90 -22.00 10.73
C GLU A 81 16.46 -23.24 9.94
N ASP A 82 16.15 -24.35 10.61
CA ASP A 82 15.69 -25.59 9.98
C ASP A 82 14.33 -25.40 9.32
N VAL A 83 13.42 -24.65 9.96
CA VAL A 83 12.11 -24.29 9.40
C VAL A 83 12.27 -23.42 8.15
N ILE A 84 13.16 -22.41 8.19
CA ILE A 84 13.45 -21.56 7.03
C ILE A 84 14.07 -22.40 5.91
N GLU A 85 14.98 -23.33 6.22
CA GLU A 85 15.60 -24.19 5.22
C GLU A 85 14.60 -25.16 4.59
N LEU A 86 13.70 -25.75 5.40
CA LEU A 86 12.60 -26.59 4.93
C LEU A 86 11.71 -25.84 3.93
N ILE A 87 11.34 -24.60 4.24
CA ILE A 87 10.54 -23.74 3.37
C ILE A 87 11.29 -23.38 2.09
N ARG A 88 12.60 -23.13 2.18
CA ARG A 88 13.45 -22.75 1.04
C ARG A 88 13.74 -23.92 0.10
N LYS A 89 13.78 -25.16 0.62
CA LYS A 89 14.01 -26.39 -0.16
C LYS A 89 12.77 -26.91 -0.89
N ASP A 90 11.57 -26.52 -0.46
CA ASP A 90 10.33 -26.96 -1.11
C ASP A 90 10.26 -26.54 -2.59
N SER A 91 9.97 -27.49 -3.47
CA SER A 91 10.00 -27.29 -4.93
C SER A 91 8.99 -26.27 -5.44
N LEU A 92 7.86 -26.08 -4.74
CA LEU A 92 6.82 -25.13 -5.15
C LEU A 92 7.05 -23.73 -4.59
N LEU A 93 7.68 -23.63 -3.41
CA LEU A 93 7.93 -22.36 -2.73
C LEU A 93 9.26 -21.72 -3.13
N LYS A 94 10.28 -22.51 -3.47
CA LYS A 94 11.63 -22.02 -3.81
C LYS A 94 11.64 -20.91 -4.86
N ASP A 95 10.81 -21.05 -5.90
CA ASP A 95 10.76 -20.07 -6.99
C ASP A 95 9.85 -18.87 -6.69
N ARG A 96 8.99 -18.97 -5.66
CA ARG A 96 8.01 -17.95 -5.27
C ARG A 96 8.47 -17.06 -4.13
N ILE A 97 9.41 -17.52 -3.29
CA ILE A 97 9.92 -16.75 -2.15
C ILE A 97 11.09 -15.88 -2.61
N GLU A 98 11.06 -14.62 -2.22
CA GLU A 98 12.15 -13.66 -2.41
C GLU A 98 13.04 -13.61 -1.17
N VAL A 99 12.44 -13.47 0.02
CA VAL A 99 13.14 -13.41 1.31
C VAL A 99 12.40 -14.25 2.35
N ALA A 100 13.15 -15.00 3.16
CA ALA A 100 12.67 -15.67 4.35
C ALA A 100 13.60 -15.29 5.51
N THR A 101 13.09 -14.53 6.49
CA THR A 101 13.89 -13.98 7.59
C THR A 101 13.21 -14.20 8.93
N PRO A 102 13.94 -14.54 9.99
CA PRO A 102 13.42 -14.49 11.36
C PRO A 102 13.16 -13.05 11.81
N ILE A 103 12.26 -12.91 12.79
CA ILE A 103 12.04 -11.68 13.54
C ILE A 103 11.88 -11.97 15.03
N LEU A 104 12.40 -11.06 15.85
CA LEU A 104 12.26 -11.13 17.30
C LEU A 104 11.70 -9.82 17.86
N ASN A 105 10.43 -9.86 18.29
CA ASN A 105 9.77 -8.72 18.95
C ASN A 105 10.13 -8.71 20.44
N ILE A 106 10.53 -7.56 20.95
CA ILE A 106 10.93 -7.36 22.34
C ILE A 106 10.23 -6.13 22.91
N TYR A 107 9.84 -6.20 24.17
CA TYR A 107 9.31 -5.06 24.91
C TYR A 107 10.13 -4.90 26.18
N GLY A 108 10.44 -3.66 26.54
CA GLY A 108 11.30 -3.41 27.70
C GLY A 108 11.42 -1.93 28.04
N ILE A 109 12.44 -1.59 28.81
CA ILE A 109 12.81 -0.23 29.20
C ILE A 109 14.20 0.05 28.64
N ALA A 110 14.34 1.14 27.91
CA ALA A 110 15.62 1.66 27.47
C ALA A 110 16.02 2.80 28.39
N GLY A 111 17.25 2.74 28.91
CA GLY A 111 17.83 3.74 29.79
C GLY A 111 19.07 4.38 29.19
N ASN A 112 19.18 5.71 29.35
CA ASN A 112 20.42 6.45 29.22
C ASN A 112 20.83 6.96 30.61
N PHE A 113 21.67 6.19 31.31
CA PHE A 113 22.10 6.51 32.67
C PHE A 113 22.85 7.85 32.78
N ALA A 114 23.62 8.24 31.76
CA ALA A 114 24.37 9.50 31.79
C ALA A 114 23.47 10.75 31.79
N ALA A 115 22.22 10.57 31.33
CA ALA A 115 21.22 11.62 31.16
C ALA A 115 20.02 11.47 32.11
N ASP A 116 20.03 10.49 33.03
CA ASP A 116 18.93 10.13 33.92
C ASP A 116 17.58 10.02 33.18
N ALA A 117 17.60 9.40 32.00
CA ALA A 117 16.45 9.29 31.12
C ALA A 117 16.11 7.83 30.84
N SER A 118 14.83 7.47 30.98
CA SER A 118 14.33 6.14 30.63
C SER A 118 13.00 6.20 29.89
N LYS A 119 12.76 5.22 29.01
CA LYS A 119 11.54 5.11 28.22
C LYS A 119 11.25 3.65 27.89
N THR A 120 9.99 3.26 27.94
CA THR A 120 9.54 1.95 27.45
C THR A 120 9.74 1.85 25.94
N PHE A 121 10.25 0.73 25.46
CA PHE A 121 10.51 0.52 24.05
C PHE A 121 9.81 -0.73 23.49
N PHE A 122 9.50 -0.66 22.21
CA PHE A 122 9.20 -1.78 21.33
C PHE A 122 10.40 -2.01 20.42
N GLY A 123 11.04 -3.16 20.61
CA GLY A 123 12.25 -3.60 19.94
C GLY A 123 11.96 -4.61 18.84
N LEU A 124 12.63 -4.46 17.70
CA LEU A 124 12.65 -5.45 16.62
C LEU A 124 14.07 -5.95 16.37
N GLY A 125 14.32 -7.23 16.64
CA GLY A 125 15.51 -7.96 16.23
C GLY A 125 15.37 -8.46 14.80
N VAL A 126 16.27 -8.04 13.92
CA VAL A 126 16.26 -8.40 12.49
C VAL A 126 17.64 -8.84 12.00
N ILE A 127 17.67 -9.52 10.86
CA ILE A 127 18.88 -9.70 10.05
C ILE A 127 18.97 -8.52 9.08
N PRO A 128 19.97 -7.62 9.21
CA PRO A 128 20.06 -6.41 8.39
C PRO A 128 20.09 -6.66 6.87
N SER A 129 20.88 -7.63 6.38
CA SER A 129 20.94 -7.91 4.94
C SER A 129 19.62 -8.41 4.35
N ASP A 130 18.88 -9.22 5.08
CA ASP A 130 17.56 -9.68 4.63
C ASP A 130 16.53 -8.55 4.68
N ARG A 131 16.62 -7.66 5.69
CA ARG A 131 15.79 -6.46 5.75
C ARG A 131 16.05 -5.53 4.57
N GLU A 132 17.30 -5.34 4.17
CA GLU A 132 17.67 -4.54 3.00
C GLU A 132 17.17 -5.15 1.68
N LYS A 133 17.21 -6.48 1.53
CA LYS A 133 16.59 -7.16 0.38
C LYS A 133 15.08 -6.93 0.36
N MET A 134 14.41 -7.07 1.51
CA MET A 134 12.96 -6.86 1.60
C MET A 134 12.54 -5.46 1.16
N ARG A 135 13.34 -4.44 1.50
CA ARG A 135 13.07 -3.04 1.14
C ARG A 135 13.19 -2.75 -0.36
N LYS A 136 13.92 -3.59 -1.10
CA LYS A 136 14.09 -3.46 -2.56
C LYS A 136 12.95 -4.10 -3.37
N TRP A 137 12.08 -4.87 -2.72
CA TRP A 137 10.95 -5.53 -3.36
C TRP A 137 10.05 -4.54 -4.11
N ASN A 138 9.74 -4.82 -5.38
CA ASN A 138 8.91 -3.94 -6.20
C ASN A 138 8.25 -4.72 -7.35
N ASP A 139 7.29 -5.58 -7.00
CA ASP A 139 6.52 -6.40 -7.96
C ASP A 139 5.83 -5.55 -9.04
N TYR A 140 5.39 -4.34 -8.67
CA TYR A 140 4.67 -3.43 -9.55
C TYR A 140 5.55 -2.45 -10.32
N ARG A 141 6.88 -2.53 -10.20
CA ARG A 141 7.83 -1.62 -10.88
C ARG A 141 7.49 -0.14 -10.68
N LEU A 142 7.03 0.21 -9.48
CA LEU A 142 6.69 1.57 -9.11
C LEU A 142 7.94 2.43 -9.16
N LYS A 143 7.78 3.68 -9.61
CA LYS A 143 8.83 4.69 -9.45
C LYS A 143 8.94 5.00 -7.97
N ASP A 144 10.15 4.95 -7.46
CA ASP A 144 10.40 5.01 -6.02
C ASP A 144 11.64 5.83 -5.71
N THR A 145 11.66 6.40 -4.51
CA THR A 145 12.86 7.04 -3.99
C THR A 145 13.82 5.98 -3.49
N ARG A 146 15.12 6.24 -3.51
CA ARG A 146 16.08 5.28 -2.97
C ARG A 146 15.77 5.08 -1.49
N PRO A 147 15.61 3.83 -1.00
CA PRO A 147 15.41 3.59 0.43
C PRO A 147 16.54 4.24 1.21
N ARG A 148 16.21 4.96 2.29
CA ARG A 148 17.24 5.47 3.21
C ARG A 148 18.05 4.32 3.79
N ASP A 149 19.33 4.55 4.07
CA ASP A 149 20.13 3.57 4.78
C ASP A 149 19.46 3.16 6.11
N LEU A 150 19.34 1.85 6.34
CA LEU A 150 18.74 1.25 7.52
C LEU A 150 19.52 1.59 8.79
N GLY A 151 20.83 1.88 8.68
CA GLY A 151 21.70 2.13 9.83
C GLY A 151 21.97 0.89 10.68
N LEU A 152 21.69 -0.30 10.13
CA LEU A 152 21.99 -1.61 10.73
C LEU A 152 22.87 -2.40 9.76
N PHE A 153 23.86 -3.10 10.30
CA PHE A 153 24.84 -3.84 9.53
C PHE A 153 25.02 -5.26 10.11
N ASP A 154 25.30 -6.25 9.26
CA ASP A 154 25.42 -7.66 9.69
C ASP A 154 26.66 -7.91 10.57
N ASP A 155 27.72 -7.12 10.39
CA ASP A 155 28.97 -7.18 11.17
C ASP A 155 28.85 -6.45 12.52
N ASP A 156 27.92 -5.51 12.65
CA ASP A 156 27.68 -4.71 13.84
C ASP A 156 26.60 -5.32 14.74
N THR A 157 26.96 -6.40 15.43
CA THR A 157 26.01 -7.18 16.24
C THR A 157 25.49 -6.46 17.49
N GLU A 158 26.16 -5.39 17.94
CA GLU A 158 25.75 -4.59 19.11
C GLU A 158 25.16 -3.23 18.72
N GLY A 159 25.10 -2.94 17.42
CA GLY A 159 24.51 -1.74 16.86
C GLY A 159 22.99 -1.76 16.77
N GLY A 160 22.41 -0.56 16.83
CA GLY A 160 20.98 -0.36 16.74
C GLY A 160 20.57 0.97 16.14
N VAL A 161 19.32 1.03 15.76
CA VAL A 161 18.64 2.25 15.34
C VAL A 161 17.48 2.52 16.28
N VAL A 162 17.33 3.77 16.68
CA VAL A 162 16.23 4.20 17.56
C VAL A 162 15.28 5.11 16.78
N GLY A 163 14.03 5.18 17.24
CA GLY A 163 13.10 6.19 16.75
C GLY A 163 13.62 7.61 17.01
N TYR A 164 13.26 8.57 16.17
CA TYR A 164 13.70 9.95 16.34
C TYR A 164 13.14 10.56 17.64
N GLY A 165 11.87 10.29 17.94
CA GLY A 165 11.22 10.61 19.22
C GLY A 165 11.90 9.95 20.41
N MET A 166 12.30 8.67 20.28
CA MET A 166 13.03 7.96 21.32
C MET A 166 14.42 8.56 21.59
N ALA A 167 15.15 8.95 20.55
CA ALA A 167 16.41 9.68 20.69
C ALA A 167 16.23 10.99 21.46
N ARG A 168 15.14 11.71 21.23
CA ARG A 168 14.80 12.93 21.99
C ARG A 168 14.47 12.63 23.45
N MET A 169 13.68 11.60 23.73
CA MET A 169 13.29 11.22 25.09
C MET A 169 14.49 10.76 25.92
N LEU A 170 15.47 10.11 25.29
CA LEU A 170 16.69 9.60 25.92
C LEU A 170 17.88 10.56 25.84
N GLN A 171 17.65 11.81 25.42
CA GLN A 171 18.66 12.88 25.33
C GLN A 171 19.88 12.51 24.47
N LEU A 172 19.63 11.93 23.30
CA LEU A 172 20.65 11.55 22.33
C LEU A 172 20.75 12.55 21.15
N CYS A 173 20.00 13.67 21.17
CA CYS A 173 19.95 14.61 20.05
C CYS A 173 21.33 15.15 19.68
N ASN A 174 22.10 15.59 20.68
CA ASN A 174 23.43 16.17 20.45
C ASN A 174 24.46 15.11 20.05
N ALA A 175 24.40 13.93 20.68
CA ALA A 175 25.32 12.83 20.39
C ALA A 175 25.14 12.29 18.95
N LEU A 176 23.90 12.26 18.46
CA LEU A 176 23.55 11.84 17.10
C LEU A 176 23.48 12.99 16.09
N GLN A 177 23.76 14.22 16.51
CA GLN A 177 23.75 15.43 15.67
C GLN A 177 22.43 15.62 14.88
N LEU A 178 21.29 15.40 15.55
CA LEU A 178 19.97 15.44 14.91
C LEU A 178 19.51 16.90 14.68
N ALA A 179 19.21 17.25 13.43
CA ALA A 179 18.60 18.53 13.07
C ALA A 179 17.20 18.66 13.69
N ASP A 180 16.85 19.81 14.26
CA ASP A 180 15.56 20.10 14.94
C ASP A 180 15.26 19.24 16.18
N CYS A 181 16.30 18.68 16.80
CA CYS A 181 16.25 17.98 18.09
C CYS A 181 17.08 18.76 19.11
N LYS A 182 16.57 18.98 20.31
CA LYS A 182 17.35 19.55 21.42
C LYS A 182 17.19 18.67 22.64
N ASP A 183 18.31 18.33 23.26
CA ASP A 183 18.30 17.69 24.56
C ASP A 183 17.76 18.68 25.61
N LYS A 184 17.03 18.17 26.60
CA LYS A 184 16.60 18.98 27.74
C LYS A 184 17.85 19.42 28.52
N ALA A 185 17.86 20.66 29.01
CA ALA A 185 18.86 21.06 29.99
C ALA A 185 18.72 20.14 31.21
N LYS A 186 19.85 19.68 31.78
CA LYS A 186 19.82 18.94 33.05
C LYS A 186 19.10 19.81 34.08
N ASP A 187 17.95 19.35 34.57
CA ASP A 187 17.33 19.97 35.74
C ASP A 187 18.33 19.83 36.89
N GLN A 188 18.87 20.97 37.34
CA GLN A 188 19.63 21.01 38.58
C GLN A 188 18.63 20.82 39.73
N GLY A 189 18.41 19.58 40.14
CA GLY A 189 17.95 19.27 41.49
C GLY A 189 16.71 18.39 41.58
N THR A 190 16.92 17.18 42.08
CA THR A 190 16.29 16.77 43.34
C THR A 190 17.32 15.94 44.10
N GLN A 191 17.99 16.53 45.09
CA GLN A 191 18.80 15.75 46.03
C GLN A 191 17.86 14.76 46.72
N VAL A 192 18.10 13.47 46.50
CA VAL A 192 17.47 12.40 47.28
C VAL A 192 17.89 12.61 48.75
N PRO A 193 16.97 12.63 49.73
CA PRO A 193 17.33 12.80 51.13
C PRO A 193 18.26 11.66 51.61
N PRO A 194 19.16 11.91 52.57
CA PRO A 194 20.36 11.09 52.83
C PRO A 194 20.12 9.74 53.52
N ASP A 195 18.88 9.25 53.57
CA ASP A 195 18.47 8.19 54.49
C ASP A 195 18.06 6.88 53.78
N GLY A 196 18.38 6.73 52.49
CA GLY A 196 18.31 5.46 51.78
C GLY A 196 19.68 5.13 51.18
N GLU A 197 20.12 3.88 51.28
CA GLU A 197 21.38 3.42 50.69
C GLU A 197 21.50 3.92 49.24
N ASP A 198 22.49 4.77 49.00
CA ASP A 198 22.71 5.40 47.71
C ASP A 198 23.42 4.43 46.77
N PHE A 199 22.62 3.64 46.03
CA PHE A 199 23.13 2.71 45.01
C PHE A 199 23.74 3.43 43.79
N SER A 200 23.67 4.77 43.70
CA SER A 200 24.31 5.51 42.61
C SER A 200 25.83 5.38 42.63
N ALA A 201 26.44 5.22 43.80
CA ALA A 201 27.88 5.00 43.94
C ALA A 201 28.34 3.64 43.36
N LEU A 202 27.50 2.59 43.42
CA LEU A 202 27.77 1.31 42.76
C LEU A 202 27.60 1.41 41.25
N ALA A 203 26.63 2.21 40.78
CA ALA A 203 26.44 2.50 39.37
C ALA A 203 27.61 3.29 38.77
N GLU A 204 28.20 4.22 39.52
CA GLU A 204 29.41 4.94 39.12
C GLU A 204 30.63 4.03 39.00
N ILE A 205 30.76 3.03 39.89
CA ILE A 205 31.85 2.05 39.85
C ILE A 205 31.68 1.08 38.66
N GLU A 206 30.47 0.54 38.42
CA GLU A 206 30.20 -0.30 37.24
C GLU A 206 30.35 0.47 35.92
N ALA A 207 29.95 1.75 35.88
CA ALA A 207 30.14 2.60 34.72
C ALA A 207 31.62 2.86 34.41
N LYS A 208 32.46 2.90 35.44
CA LYS A 208 33.91 3.08 35.35
C LYS A 208 34.62 1.79 34.90
N GLU A 209 34.21 0.62 35.41
CA GLU A 209 34.74 -0.68 34.98
C GLU A 209 34.30 -1.05 33.54
N ARG A 210 33.08 -0.71 33.12
CA ARG A 210 32.62 -0.92 31.71
C ARG A 210 33.25 0.05 30.71
N ALA A 211 33.84 1.17 31.16
CA ALA A 211 34.52 2.13 30.29
C ALA A 211 35.90 1.66 29.80
N GLU A 212 36.42 0.54 30.31
CA GLU A 212 37.72 -0.04 29.92
C GLU A 212 37.64 -1.05 28.77
N SER A 213 36.45 -1.35 28.24
CA SER A 213 36.27 -2.16 27.02
C SER A 213 36.44 -1.34 25.73
N PRO A 214 36.79 -1.96 24.58
CA PRO A 214 37.32 -1.25 23.41
C PRO A 214 36.39 -0.12 22.94
N VAL A 215 37.00 1.04 22.72
CA VAL A 215 36.38 2.37 22.66
C VAL A 215 35.46 2.53 21.45
N ASP A 216 34.23 2.06 21.57
CA ASP A 216 33.14 2.49 20.71
C ASP A 216 32.66 3.88 21.17
N LYS A 217 32.81 4.87 20.29
CA LYS A 217 32.47 6.28 20.58
C LYS A 217 30.99 6.59 20.36
N ARG A 218 30.20 5.63 19.88
CA ARG A 218 28.77 5.81 19.63
C ARG A 218 28.02 6.00 20.95
N PRO A 219 26.91 6.75 20.95
CA PRO A 219 26.04 6.83 22.12
C PRO A 219 25.51 5.43 22.47
N LYS A 220 25.58 5.08 23.76
CA LYS A 220 25.12 3.79 24.27
C LYS A 220 23.79 3.93 25.01
N LEU A 221 22.95 2.90 24.90
CA LEU A 221 21.72 2.73 25.65
C LEU A 221 21.71 1.37 26.32
N ASP A 222 21.22 1.30 27.54
CA ASP A 222 21.02 0.03 28.24
C ASP A 222 19.56 -0.39 28.10
N LEU A 223 19.35 -1.54 27.47
CA LEU A 223 18.04 -2.13 27.22
C LEU A 223 17.77 -3.20 28.26
N LEU A 224 16.73 -3.00 29.06
CA LEU A 224 16.25 -3.93 30.05
C LEU A 224 14.96 -4.60 29.56
N ALA A 225 14.92 -5.92 29.59
CA ALA A 225 13.72 -6.70 29.31
C ALA A 225 13.62 -7.92 30.22
N ALA A 226 12.41 -8.43 30.40
CA ALA A 226 12.21 -9.72 31.06
C ALA A 226 12.63 -10.84 30.09
N THR A 227 13.47 -11.74 30.55
CA THR A 227 13.84 -12.96 29.81
C THR A 227 12.65 -13.90 29.65
N ALA A 228 12.80 -14.93 28.82
CA ALA A 228 11.84 -16.02 28.71
C ALA A 228 11.47 -16.69 30.06
N ALA A 229 12.36 -16.64 31.06
CA ALA A 229 12.13 -17.17 32.40
C ALA A 229 11.56 -16.12 33.38
N GLY A 230 11.28 -14.89 32.93
CA GLY A 230 10.77 -13.80 33.75
C GLY A 230 11.83 -13.02 34.55
N ALA A 231 13.09 -13.44 34.52
CA ALA A 231 14.18 -12.70 35.15
C ALA A 231 14.57 -11.46 34.33
N PRO A 232 14.86 -10.31 34.95
CA PRO A 232 15.34 -9.13 34.24
C PRO A 232 16.72 -9.38 33.63
N ASN A 233 16.93 -8.92 32.40
CA ASN A 233 18.21 -8.97 31.73
C ASN A 233 18.48 -7.64 31.03
N VAL A 234 19.75 -7.26 30.97
CA VAL A 234 20.20 -5.98 30.42
C VAL A 234 21.25 -6.22 29.36
N VAL A 235 21.10 -5.54 28.22
CA VAL A 235 22.13 -5.49 27.18
C VAL A 235 22.40 -4.05 26.79
N THR A 236 23.65 -3.75 26.46
CA THR A 236 24.03 -2.45 25.90
C THR A 236 23.82 -2.46 24.38
N LEU A 237 23.20 -1.40 23.88
CA LEU A 237 22.97 -1.09 22.47
C LEU A 237 23.78 0.16 22.09
N TYR A 238 24.59 0.06 21.05
CA TYR A 238 25.26 1.22 20.45
C TYR A 238 24.38 1.82 19.36
N VAL A 239 24.00 3.08 19.51
CA VAL A 239 23.05 3.71 18.60
C VAL A 239 23.79 4.27 17.39
N ASN A 240 23.53 3.66 16.23
CA ASN A 240 24.10 4.04 14.94
C ASN A 240 23.42 5.29 14.37
N LYS A 241 22.10 5.35 14.51
CA LYS A 241 21.26 6.35 13.88
C LYS A 241 19.92 6.46 14.60
N ALA A 242 19.31 7.64 14.50
CA ALA A 242 17.89 7.81 14.77
C ALA A 242 17.11 7.91 13.46
N ASP A 243 16.04 7.13 13.31
CA ASP A 243 15.19 7.15 12.11
C ASP A 243 13.72 7.32 12.47
N SER A 244 13.07 8.25 11.78
CA SER A 244 11.68 8.59 12.09
C SER A 244 10.73 7.48 11.64
N GLN A 245 9.80 7.09 12.50
CA GLN A 245 8.78 6.07 12.21
C GLN A 245 7.48 6.65 11.64
N GLY A 246 7.36 7.98 11.52
CA GLY A 246 6.20 8.68 10.96
C GLY A 246 4.97 8.74 11.86
N ILE A 247 4.87 7.84 12.83
CA ILE A 247 3.83 7.80 13.86
C ILE A 247 4.50 8.12 15.20
N LYS A 248 4.03 9.16 15.89
CA LYS A 248 4.67 9.67 17.11
C LYS A 248 4.83 8.58 18.18
N GLU A 249 3.79 7.81 18.44
CA GLU A 249 3.79 6.78 19.49
C GLU A 249 4.80 5.66 19.19
N LEU A 250 4.93 5.28 17.91
CA LEU A 250 5.92 4.32 17.46
C LEU A 250 7.33 4.95 17.54
N ASP A 251 7.47 6.18 17.07
CA ASP A 251 8.74 6.91 17.04
C ASP A 251 9.32 7.17 18.44
N ASP A 252 8.47 7.39 19.45
CA ASP A 252 8.85 7.60 20.85
C ASP A 252 9.28 6.30 21.56
N SER A 253 9.05 5.13 20.94
CA SER A 253 9.30 3.81 21.56
C SER A 253 10.08 2.82 20.68
N TYR A 254 10.41 3.16 19.43
CA TYR A 254 10.99 2.22 18.48
C TYR A 254 12.49 1.98 18.70
N VAL A 255 12.88 0.71 18.73
CA VAL A 255 14.28 0.27 18.65
C VAL A 255 14.39 -0.86 17.62
N ALA A 256 15.32 -0.77 16.70
CA ALA A 256 15.73 -1.86 15.85
C ALA A 256 17.16 -2.26 16.18
N MET A 257 17.43 -3.56 16.21
CA MET A 257 18.75 -4.08 16.56
C MET A 257 19.05 -5.37 15.79
N HIS A 258 20.31 -5.79 15.81
CA HIS A 258 20.70 -7.07 15.26
C HIS A 258 20.00 -8.23 16.00
N LEU A 259 19.58 -9.27 15.26
CA LEU A 259 18.88 -10.42 15.81
C LEU A 259 19.61 -11.08 16.99
N SER A 260 20.95 -11.17 16.91
CA SER A 260 21.76 -11.76 17.98
C SER A 260 21.68 -10.97 19.30
N LEU A 261 21.64 -9.65 19.25
CA LEU A 261 21.49 -8.81 20.44
C LEU A 261 20.10 -8.97 21.05
N ALA A 262 19.07 -9.00 20.19
CA ALA A 262 17.70 -9.27 20.58
C ALA A 262 17.57 -10.64 21.27
N GLN A 263 18.19 -11.69 20.71
CA GLN A 263 18.21 -13.02 21.31
C GLN A 263 18.95 -13.04 22.65
N ARG A 264 20.10 -12.34 22.75
CA ARG A 264 20.85 -12.20 24.00
C ARG A 264 20.04 -11.49 25.07
N LEU A 265 19.23 -10.50 24.71
CA LEU A 265 18.35 -9.79 25.63
C LEU A 265 17.21 -10.68 26.16
N LEU A 266 16.52 -11.41 25.27
CA LEU A 266 15.35 -12.20 25.68
C LEU A 266 15.67 -13.60 26.23
N TYR A 267 16.68 -14.27 25.67
CA TYR A 267 17.02 -15.66 26.01
C TYR A 267 18.34 -15.79 26.78
N GLY A 268 19.12 -14.71 26.93
CA GLY A 268 20.40 -14.75 27.61
C GLY A 268 21.39 -15.68 26.91
N LYS A 269 21.97 -16.61 27.69
CA LYS A 269 22.81 -17.71 27.18
C LYS A 269 22.02 -18.97 26.81
N GLY A 270 20.69 -18.92 26.89
CA GLY A 270 19.80 -20.03 26.57
C GLY A 270 19.72 -20.31 25.07
N GLU A 271 18.77 -21.18 24.72
CA GLU A 271 18.49 -21.54 23.33
C GLU A 271 18.04 -20.33 22.52
N LYS A 272 18.60 -20.16 21.33
CA LYS A 272 18.26 -19.07 20.41
C LYS A 272 16.90 -19.33 19.76
N LYS A 273 15.91 -18.53 20.10
CA LYS A 273 14.55 -18.61 19.52
C LYS A 273 14.15 -17.28 18.90
N VAL A 274 13.10 -17.30 18.10
CA VAL A 274 12.55 -16.12 17.42
C VAL A 274 11.04 -16.06 17.60
N THR A 275 10.45 -14.87 17.62
CA THR A 275 8.99 -14.76 17.79
C THR A 275 8.24 -15.21 16.55
N GLY A 276 8.82 -15.01 15.36
CA GLY A 276 8.19 -15.41 14.12
C GLY A 276 9.16 -15.45 12.95
N ILE A 277 8.69 -16.02 11.85
CA ILE A 277 9.39 -16.07 10.56
C ILE A 277 8.56 -15.29 9.55
N VAL A 278 9.20 -14.33 8.88
CA VAL A 278 8.59 -13.52 7.83
C VAL A 278 9.00 -14.05 6.48
N LEU A 279 8.02 -14.22 5.60
CA LEU A 279 8.22 -14.58 4.21
C LEU A 279 7.75 -13.43 3.31
N GLN A 280 8.65 -13.00 2.42
CA GLN A 280 8.33 -12.11 1.32
C GLN A 280 8.32 -12.94 0.02
N LEU A 281 7.20 -12.89 -0.69
CA LEU A 281 6.99 -13.56 -1.97
C LEU A 281 7.39 -12.64 -3.12
N LYS A 282 7.74 -13.20 -4.28
CA LYS A 282 8.01 -12.43 -5.51
C LYS A 282 6.78 -11.71 -6.00
N HIS A 283 5.65 -12.42 -6.04
CA HIS A 283 4.37 -11.87 -6.45
C HIS A 283 3.34 -11.96 -5.33
N THR A 284 2.61 -10.88 -5.10
CA THR A 284 1.57 -10.87 -4.06
C THR A 284 0.41 -11.81 -4.41
N THR A 285 0.19 -12.06 -5.69
CA THR A 285 -0.81 -13.02 -6.19
C THR A 285 -0.55 -14.45 -5.74
N ASP A 286 0.67 -14.78 -5.30
CA ASP A 286 1.05 -16.14 -4.89
C ASP A 286 0.66 -16.47 -3.44
N ILE A 287 0.18 -15.50 -2.66
CA ILE A 287 -0.20 -15.70 -1.25
C ILE A 287 -1.13 -16.90 -1.04
N PRO A 288 -2.23 -17.09 -1.80
CA PRO A 288 -3.13 -18.22 -1.57
C PRO A 288 -2.44 -19.57 -1.82
N ALA A 289 -1.64 -19.67 -2.87
CA ALA A 289 -0.90 -20.88 -3.22
C ALA A 289 0.19 -21.19 -2.19
N ALA A 290 0.97 -20.18 -1.79
CA ALA A 290 2.02 -20.32 -0.79
C ALA A 290 1.45 -20.70 0.58
N THR A 291 0.34 -20.06 1.01
CA THR A 291 -0.34 -20.37 2.27
C THR A 291 -0.84 -21.81 2.29
N LYS A 292 -1.43 -22.29 1.19
CA LYS A 292 -1.88 -23.68 1.08
C LYS A 292 -0.71 -24.65 1.24
N ARG A 293 0.39 -24.42 0.50
CA ARG A 293 1.56 -25.30 0.55
C ARG A 293 2.24 -25.30 1.92
N LEU A 294 2.38 -24.13 2.55
CA LEU A 294 2.95 -24.03 3.89
C LEU A 294 2.14 -24.82 4.92
N ARG A 295 0.79 -24.80 4.82
CA ARG A 295 -0.07 -25.62 5.71
C ARG A 295 0.16 -27.12 5.51
N GLU A 296 0.34 -27.57 4.27
CA GLU A 296 0.67 -28.96 3.96
C GLU A 296 2.01 -29.35 4.58
N ILE A 297 3.06 -28.55 4.38
CA ILE A 297 4.40 -28.78 4.97
C ILE A 297 4.33 -28.86 6.49
N PHE A 298 3.60 -27.94 7.14
CA PHE A 298 3.48 -27.94 8.61
C PHE A 298 2.69 -29.15 9.12
N THR A 299 1.67 -29.60 8.38
CA THR A 299 0.92 -30.82 8.73
C THR A 299 1.78 -32.07 8.57
N GLU A 300 2.52 -32.19 7.46
CA GLU A 300 3.43 -33.31 7.17
C GLU A 300 4.53 -33.43 8.24
N ASN A 301 5.09 -32.30 8.68
CA ASN A 301 6.18 -32.25 9.66
C ASN A 301 5.70 -32.08 11.12
N HIS A 302 4.39 -32.14 11.37
CA HIS A 302 3.79 -32.05 12.71
C HIS A 302 4.17 -30.76 13.46
N LEU A 303 4.27 -29.65 12.73
CA LEU A 303 4.61 -28.32 13.23
C LEU A 303 3.34 -27.52 13.52
N ASP A 304 3.13 -27.10 14.77
CA ASP A 304 1.93 -26.34 15.18
C ASP A 304 2.14 -24.82 15.00
N PHE A 305 2.18 -24.39 13.75
CA PHE A 305 2.34 -22.99 13.38
C PHE A 305 1.07 -22.35 12.82
N GLU A 306 0.90 -21.06 13.10
CA GLU A 306 -0.13 -20.24 12.49
C GLU A 306 0.47 -19.30 11.43
N ILE A 307 -0.16 -19.25 10.26
CA ILE A 307 0.22 -18.38 9.16
C ILE A 307 -0.75 -17.19 9.10
N LYS A 308 -0.21 -15.98 9.21
CA LYS A 308 -0.95 -14.73 9.01
C LYS A 308 -0.50 -14.03 7.74
N ASP A 309 -1.47 -13.51 7.02
CA ASP A 309 -1.28 -12.64 5.88
C ASP A 309 -1.14 -11.19 6.36
N PHE A 310 -0.26 -10.41 5.71
CA PHE A 310 -0.12 -8.97 5.98
C PHE A 310 -1.48 -8.24 6.03
N ARG A 311 -2.44 -8.63 5.16
CA ARG A 311 -3.79 -8.05 5.11
C ARG A 311 -4.58 -8.22 6.42
N LYS A 312 -4.31 -9.28 7.18
CA LYS A 312 -4.92 -9.52 8.49
C LYS A 312 -4.18 -8.80 9.62
N LEU A 313 -2.86 -8.60 9.47
CA LEU A 313 -2.02 -7.91 10.45
C LEU A 313 -2.16 -6.39 10.37
N THR A 314 -2.51 -5.86 9.19
CA THR A 314 -2.75 -4.43 8.97
C THR A 314 -4.22 -4.18 8.61
N PRO A 315 -5.17 -4.17 9.56
CA PRO A 315 -6.59 -3.99 9.27
C PRO A 315 -6.89 -2.67 8.54
N THR A 316 -6.09 -1.63 8.81
CA THR A 316 -6.16 -0.32 8.13
C THR A 316 -5.96 -0.44 6.61
N TYR A 317 -5.18 -1.41 6.13
CA TYR A 317 -4.99 -1.65 4.70
C TYR A 317 -6.33 -1.92 4.01
N GLY A 318 -7.09 -2.92 4.48
CA GLY A 318 -8.38 -3.27 3.90
C GLY A 318 -9.40 -2.13 3.95
N GLN A 319 -9.36 -1.32 5.02
CA GLN A 319 -10.22 -0.14 5.18
C GLN A 319 -9.92 0.94 4.13
N ILE A 320 -8.63 1.23 3.88
CA ILE A 320 -8.22 2.20 2.86
C ILE A 320 -8.65 1.73 1.46
N ILE A 321 -8.44 0.45 1.14
CA ILE A 321 -8.88 -0.11 -0.14
C ILE A 321 -10.39 0.01 -0.33
N ALA A 322 -11.16 -0.35 0.70
CA ALA A 322 -12.62 -0.28 0.65
C ALA A 322 -13.10 1.15 0.43
N LEU A 323 -12.50 2.14 1.10
CA LEU A 323 -12.83 3.56 0.94
C LEU A 323 -12.59 4.04 -0.49
N PHE A 324 -11.40 3.82 -1.05
CA PHE A 324 -11.08 4.25 -2.41
C PHE A 324 -11.91 3.52 -3.47
N THR A 325 -12.22 2.24 -3.25
CA THR A 325 -13.12 1.48 -4.12
C THR A 325 -14.53 2.06 -4.09
N ALA A 326 -15.04 2.44 -2.91
CA ALA A 326 -16.36 3.07 -2.77
C ALA A 326 -16.41 4.44 -3.48
N ILE A 327 -15.40 5.29 -3.29
CA ILE A 327 -15.29 6.59 -3.96
C ILE A 327 -15.23 6.41 -5.49
N PHE A 328 -14.40 5.47 -5.97
CA PHE A 328 -14.30 5.15 -7.40
C PHE A 328 -15.63 4.70 -7.98
N THR A 329 -16.31 3.78 -7.30
CA THR A 329 -17.62 3.25 -7.74
C THR A 329 -18.67 4.35 -7.78
N PHE A 330 -18.68 5.24 -6.78
CA PHE A 330 -19.59 6.39 -6.73
C PHE A 330 -19.33 7.39 -7.86
N LEU A 331 -18.06 7.74 -8.12
CA LEU A 331 -17.68 8.61 -9.23
C LEU A 331 -18.02 7.99 -10.58
N ALA A 332 -17.76 6.70 -10.78
CA ALA A 332 -18.12 5.98 -11.99
C ALA A 332 -19.65 6.00 -12.23
N LEU A 333 -20.45 5.87 -11.17
CA LEU A 333 -21.90 5.96 -11.24
C LEU A 333 -22.40 7.36 -11.63
N ILE A 334 -21.82 8.42 -11.04
CA ILE A 334 -22.14 9.82 -11.41
C ILE A 334 -21.77 10.08 -12.87
N MET A 335 -20.55 9.74 -13.29
CA MET A 335 -20.08 9.95 -14.67
C MET A 335 -20.92 9.16 -15.68
N GLY A 336 -21.24 7.91 -15.36
CA GLY A 336 -22.12 7.09 -16.19
C GLY A 336 -23.53 7.70 -16.34
N THR A 337 -24.08 8.24 -15.26
CA THR A 337 -25.39 8.91 -15.26
C THR A 337 -25.36 10.18 -16.11
N ILE A 338 -24.31 11.00 -16.00
CA ILE A 338 -24.14 12.21 -16.83
C ILE A 338 -24.11 11.84 -18.32
N VAL A 339 -23.29 10.86 -18.70
CA VAL A 339 -23.21 10.39 -20.09
C VAL A 339 -24.56 9.89 -20.59
N LEU A 340 -25.25 9.10 -19.76
CA LEU A 340 -26.58 8.58 -20.07
C LEU A 340 -27.57 9.70 -20.39
N PHE A 341 -27.69 10.70 -19.51
CA PHE A 341 -28.59 11.82 -19.72
C PHE A 341 -28.19 12.69 -20.91
N THR A 342 -26.91 12.97 -21.10
CA THR A 342 -26.43 13.77 -22.24
C THR A 342 -26.76 13.11 -23.58
N ILE A 343 -26.56 11.80 -23.70
CA ILE A 343 -26.86 11.06 -24.93
C ILE A 343 -28.36 10.94 -25.14
N VAL A 344 -29.15 10.61 -24.11
CA VAL A 344 -30.61 10.54 -24.21
C VAL A 344 -31.18 11.88 -24.69
N ASN A 345 -30.74 13.00 -24.10
CA ASN A 345 -31.19 14.33 -24.48
C ASN A 345 -30.83 14.65 -25.94
N THR A 346 -29.58 14.43 -26.32
CA THR A 346 -29.11 14.74 -27.68
C THR A 346 -29.77 13.88 -28.75
N MET A 347 -29.91 12.57 -28.50
CA MET A 347 -30.58 11.65 -29.40
C MET A 347 -32.06 11.93 -29.52
N SER A 348 -32.74 12.25 -28.41
CA SER A 348 -34.15 12.64 -28.43
C SER A 348 -34.37 13.87 -29.30
N MET A 349 -33.50 14.87 -29.18
CA MET A 349 -33.56 16.06 -30.03
C MET A 349 -33.29 15.73 -31.51
N SER A 350 -32.29 14.90 -31.80
CA SER A 350 -31.99 14.48 -33.19
C SER A 350 -33.12 13.67 -33.82
N VAL A 351 -33.87 12.91 -33.02
CA VAL A 351 -35.09 12.23 -33.47
C VAL A 351 -36.17 13.24 -33.81
N MET A 352 -36.42 14.22 -32.93
CA MET A 352 -37.48 15.23 -33.11
C MET A 352 -37.29 16.08 -34.37
N GLU A 353 -36.06 16.49 -34.66
CA GLU A 353 -35.77 17.27 -35.88
C GLU A 353 -35.93 16.50 -37.18
N ARG A 354 -35.89 15.16 -37.10
CA ARG A 354 -35.91 14.27 -38.27
C ARG A 354 -37.18 13.45 -38.36
N VAL A 355 -38.24 13.83 -37.64
CA VAL A 355 -39.52 13.12 -37.63
C VAL A 355 -40.07 12.97 -39.06
N ASN A 356 -40.07 14.05 -39.84
CA ASN A 356 -40.51 14.03 -41.25
C ASN A 356 -39.63 13.11 -42.12
N GLU A 357 -38.29 13.18 -41.98
CA GLU A 357 -37.36 12.29 -42.70
C GLU A 357 -37.63 10.81 -42.37
N ILE A 358 -37.85 10.48 -41.08
CA ILE A 358 -38.15 9.13 -40.61
C ILE A 358 -39.48 8.64 -41.18
N GLY A 359 -40.51 9.50 -41.20
CA GLY A 359 -41.83 9.20 -41.79
C GLY A 359 -41.73 8.81 -43.27
N THR A 360 -41.06 9.64 -44.07
CA THR A 360 -40.85 9.39 -45.51
C THR A 360 -40.05 8.12 -45.77
N VAL A 361 -38.97 7.90 -45.02
CA VAL A 361 -38.13 6.69 -45.17
C VAL A 361 -38.90 5.41 -44.82
N ARG A 362 -39.82 5.47 -43.84
CA ARG A 362 -40.73 4.34 -43.53
C ARG A 362 -41.80 4.13 -44.57
N ALA A 363 -42.35 5.20 -45.13
CA ALA A 363 -43.31 5.12 -46.24
C ALA A 363 -42.68 4.47 -47.49
N MET A 364 -41.38 4.72 -47.72
CA MET A 364 -40.58 4.06 -48.77
C MET A 364 -40.19 2.59 -48.44
N GLY A 365 -40.66 2.02 -47.33
CA GLY A 365 -40.52 0.59 -47.02
C GLY A 365 -39.40 0.22 -46.04
N VAL A 366 -38.71 1.17 -45.42
CA VAL A 366 -37.70 0.84 -44.38
C VAL A 366 -38.38 0.29 -43.13
N ARG A 367 -37.96 -0.91 -42.72
CA ARG A 367 -38.46 -1.57 -41.50
C ARG A 367 -38.06 -0.82 -40.23
N ARG A 368 -38.85 -0.93 -39.16
CA ARG A 368 -38.57 -0.36 -37.82
C ARG A 368 -37.17 -0.71 -37.30
N ALA A 369 -36.72 -1.95 -37.54
CA ALA A 369 -35.39 -2.42 -37.17
C ALA A 369 -34.25 -1.69 -37.92
N GLY A 370 -34.49 -1.20 -39.14
CA GLY A 370 -33.53 -0.40 -39.89
C GLY A 370 -33.28 0.95 -39.24
N ILE A 371 -34.35 1.62 -38.80
CA ILE A 371 -34.27 2.90 -38.08
C ILE A 371 -33.59 2.73 -36.73
N LEU A 372 -33.97 1.70 -35.97
CA LEU A 372 -33.32 1.39 -34.70
C LEU A 372 -31.82 1.17 -34.89
N ARG A 373 -31.40 0.32 -35.85
CA ARG A 373 -29.98 0.06 -36.15
C ARG A 373 -29.23 1.32 -36.55
N GLN A 374 -29.88 2.25 -37.24
CA GLN A 374 -29.25 3.51 -37.65
C GLN A 374 -28.92 4.41 -36.45
N PHE A 375 -29.88 4.62 -35.54
CA PHE A 375 -29.64 5.42 -34.34
C PHE A 375 -28.68 4.74 -33.35
N LEU A 376 -28.75 3.41 -33.21
CA LEU A 376 -27.80 2.66 -32.39
C LEU A 376 -26.37 2.74 -32.97
N ALA A 377 -26.22 2.71 -34.29
CA ALA A 377 -24.93 2.91 -34.95
C ALA A 377 -24.38 4.33 -34.71
N GLU A 378 -25.25 5.34 -34.69
CA GLU A 378 -24.88 6.72 -34.36
C GLU A 378 -24.40 6.85 -32.91
N GLY A 379 -25.13 6.25 -31.95
CA GLY A 379 -24.69 6.17 -30.55
C GLY A 379 -23.37 5.44 -30.37
N CYS A 380 -23.16 4.32 -31.09
CA CYS A 380 -21.91 3.58 -31.09
C CYS A 380 -20.73 4.41 -31.63
N LEU A 381 -20.92 5.12 -32.75
CA LEU A 381 -19.90 5.99 -33.33
C LEU A 381 -19.53 7.16 -32.40
N LEU A 382 -20.53 7.81 -31.78
CA LEU A 382 -20.29 8.86 -30.78
C LEU A 382 -19.54 8.31 -29.57
N GLY A 383 -19.92 7.13 -29.09
CA GLY A 383 -19.23 6.39 -28.03
C GLY A 383 -17.77 6.10 -28.36
N MET A 384 -17.50 5.53 -29.54
CA MET A 384 -16.14 5.24 -29.99
C MET A 384 -15.29 6.50 -30.13
N LEU A 385 -15.82 7.57 -30.72
CA LEU A 385 -15.10 8.83 -30.87
C LEU A 385 -14.77 9.45 -29.50
N GLY A 386 -15.77 9.58 -28.62
CA GLY A 386 -15.59 10.15 -27.29
C GLY A 386 -14.65 9.33 -26.41
N ALA A 387 -14.81 8.00 -26.39
CA ALA A 387 -13.97 7.10 -25.60
C ALA A 387 -12.53 7.09 -26.12
N THR A 388 -12.32 7.12 -27.44
CA THR A 388 -10.96 7.13 -28.03
C THR A 388 -10.26 8.45 -27.74
N ILE A 389 -10.91 9.59 -27.97
CA ILE A 389 -10.33 10.91 -27.69
C ILE A 389 -10.04 11.04 -26.20
N GLY A 390 -10.98 10.65 -25.34
CA GLY A 390 -10.79 10.71 -23.90
C GLY A 390 -9.67 9.78 -23.40
N SER A 391 -9.54 8.59 -23.98
CA SER A 391 -8.42 7.68 -23.66
C SER A 391 -7.08 8.29 -24.04
N ILE A 392 -6.97 8.88 -25.24
CA ILE A 392 -5.74 9.56 -25.70
C ILE A 392 -5.40 10.73 -24.78
N VAL A 393 -6.38 11.59 -24.47
CA VAL A 393 -6.18 12.74 -23.57
C VAL A 393 -5.75 12.28 -22.19
N SER A 394 -6.39 11.25 -21.63
CA SER A 394 -6.01 10.69 -20.33
C SER A 394 -4.60 10.11 -20.32
N ALA A 395 -4.18 9.47 -21.42
CA ALA A 395 -2.83 8.94 -21.56
C ALA A 395 -1.78 10.03 -21.62
N ILE A 396 -2.05 11.11 -22.37
CA ILE A 396 -1.17 12.28 -22.41
C ILE A 396 -1.04 12.90 -21.01
N ILE A 397 -2.15 13.12 -20.31
CA ILE A 397 -2.14 13.68 -18.95
C ILE A 397 -1.37 12.77 -17.99
N ALA A 398 -1.60 11.45 -18.03
CA ALA A 398 -0.91 10.49 -17.19
C ALA A 398 0.60 10.49 -17.43
N ILE A 399 1.05 10.54 -18.70
CA ILE A 399 2.48 10.60 -19.06
C ILE A 399 3.10 11.90 -18.53
N VAL A 400 2.45 13.05 -18.75
CA VAL A 400 2.94 14.36 -18.30
C VAL A 400 3.04 14.41 -16.77
N MET A 401 2.02 13.93 -16.05
CA MET A 401 2.06 13.86 -14.59
C MET A 401 3.12 12.89 -14.06
N ASN A 402 3.30 11.72 -14.69
CA ASN A 402 4.34 10.78 -14.28
C ASN A 402 5.76 11.32 -14.55
N ALA A 403 5.91 12.15 -15.59
CA ALA A 403 7.17 12.80 -15.96
C ALA A 403 7.52 13.97 -15.03
N SER A 404 6.54 14.68 -14.46
CA SER A 404 6.80 15.82 -13.56
C SER A 404 7.57 15.43 -12.29
N GLY A 405 7.51 14.16 -11.89
CA GLY A 405 8.21 13.68 -10.70
C GLY A 405 7.69 14.28 -9.39
N THR A 406 6.44 14.77 -9.39
CA THR A 406 5.83 15.35 -8.20
C THR A 406 5.74 14.32 -7.08
N THR A 407 6.26 14.68 -5.91
CA THR A 407 6.21 13.83 -4.72
C THR A 407 5.26 14.43 -3.69
N TRP A 408 4.65 13.55 -2.89
CA TRP A 408 3.90 13.93 -1.70
C TRP A 408 4.28 12.97 -0.57
N THR A 409 4.37 13.49 0.66
CA THR A 409 4.48 12.73 1.90
C THR A 409 3.09 12.55 2.53
N PRO A 410 2.49 11.35 2.46
CA PRO A 410 1.23 11.07 3.14
C PRO A 410 1.38 11.22 4.67
N PRO A 411 0.27 11.47 5.40
CA PRO A 411 0.28 11.37 6.85
C PRO A 411 0.83 10.00 7.30
N ASN A 412 1.55 10.00 8.42
CA ASN A 412 2.18 8.81 9.01
C ASN A 412 3.25 8.14 8.14
N ASN A 413 3.73 8.80 7.07
CA ASN A 413 4.87 8.36 6.28
C ASN A 413 6.01 9.37 6.37
N VAL A 414 7.23 8.85 6.41
CA VAL A 414 8.44 9.68 6.49
C VAL A 414 9.11 9.86 5.13
N GLU A 415 8.82 8.99 4.16
CA GLU A 415 9.39 9.06 2.82
C GLU A 415 8.40 9.69 1.83
N PRO A 416 8.89 10.61 0.97
CA PRO A 416 8.07 11.15 -0.12
C PRO A 416 7.77 10.06 -1.14
N VAL A 417 6.50 9.92 -1.50
CA VAL A 417 6.03 8.98 -2.51
C VAL A 417 5.71 9.75 -3.80
N PHE A 418 6.05 9.17 -4.95
CA PHE A 418 5.71 9.77 -6.24
C PHE A 418 4.20 9.73 -6.49
N LEU A 419 3.62 10.88 -6.80
CA LEU A 419 2.26 10.99 -7.31
C LEU A 419 2.25 10.52 -8.76
N THR A 420 1.85 9.27 -8.97
CA THR A 420 1.78 8.66 -10.30
C THR A 420 0.35 8.27 -10.66
N ILE A 421 0.07 8.25 -11.97
CA ILE A 421 -1.18 7.78 -12.54
C ILE A 421 -0.89 6.54 -13.37
N GLN A 422 -1.42 5.40 -12.95
CA GLN A 422 -1.11 4.09 -13.49
C GLN A 422 -2.25 3.51 -14.33
N ILE A 423 -2.50 4.12 -15.50
CA ILE A 423 -3.51 3.61 -16.44
C ILE A 423 -3.07 2.36 -17.22
N PHE A 424 -1.75 2.13 -17.33
CA PHE A 424 -1.17 1.02 -18.11
C PHE A 424 -0.77 -0.19 -17.28
N GLN A 425 -0.80 -0.07 -15.94
CA GLN A 425 -0.37 -1.13 -15.03
C GLN A 425 -1.25 -2.37 -15.13
N ASN A 426 -2.56 -2.16 -15.24
CA ASN A 426 -3.51 -3.21 -15.57
C ASN A 426 -3.88 -3.11 -17.06
N PRO A 427 -3.38 -4.02 -17.92
CA PRO A 427 -3.62 -3.94 -19.37
C PRO A 427 -5.10 -4.08 -19.74
N ALA A 428 -5.94 -4.65 -18.88
CA ALA A 428 -7.37 -4.78 -19.11
C ALA A 428 -8.15 -3.48 -18.82
N PHE A 429 -7.59 -2.56 -18.02
CA PHE A 429 -8.34 -1.40 -17.54
C PHE A 429 -8.77 -0.43 -18.66
N LEU A 430 -7.82 -0.03 -19.51
CA LEU A 430 -8.09 0.86 -20.64
C LEU A 430 -9.09 0.26 -21.65
N PRO A 431 -8.90 -0.96 -22.19
CA PRO A 431 -9.87 -1.53 -23.14
C PRO A 431 -11.24 -1.77 -22.49
N PHE A 432 -11.29 -2.14 -21.21
CA PHE A 432 -12.55 -2.32 -20.49
C PHE A 432 -13.34 -1.01 -20.34
N THR A 433 -12.69 0.07 -19.91
CA THR A 433 -13.34 1.38 -19.80
C THR A 433 -13.81 1.91 -21.16
N TRP A 434 -12.99 1.75 -22.22
CA TRP A 434 -13.36 2.10 -23.58
C TRP A 434 -14.61 1.35 -24.06
N LEU A 435 -14.65 0.02 -23.87
CA LEU A 435 -15.81 -0.81 -24.21
C LEU A 435 -17.05 -0.43 -23.41
N MET A 436 -16.90 -0.18 -22.11
CA MET A 436 -18.01 0.21 -21.22
C MET A 436 -18.64 1.54 -21.62
N LEU A 437 -17.84 2.53 -22.03
CA LEU A 437 -18.36 3.82 -22.51
C LEU A 437 -19.12 3.69 -23.82
N ILE A 438 -18.68 2.82 -24.73
CA ILE A 438 -19.41 2.53 -25.97
C ILE A 438 -20.72 1.81 -25.66
N LEU A 439 -20.67 0.80 -24.80
CA LEU A 439 -21.86 0.06 -24.36
C LEU A 439 -22.87 1.02 -23.74
N LEU A 440 -22.41 1.89 -22.83
CA LEU A 440 -23.23 2.91 -22.20
C LEU A 440 -23.86 3.82 -23.26
N ALA A 441 -23.09 4.32 -24.22
CA ALA A 441 -23.61 5.18 -25.29
C ALA A 441 -24.70 4.49 -26.14
N VAL A 442 -24.52 3.21 -26.46
CA VAL A 442 -25.50 2.41 -27.20
C VAL A 442 -26.77 2.18 -26.37
N VAL A 443 -26.63 1.86 -25.09
CA VAL A 443 -27.75 1.69 -24.15
C VAL A 443 -28.52 3.00 -23.98
N SER A 444 -27.83 4.13 -23.85
CA SER A 444 -28.45 5.46 -23.76
C SER A 444 -29.21 5.83 -25.03
N ALA A 445 -28.68 5.49 -26.20
CA ALA A 445 -29.35 5.76 -27.48
C ALA A 445 -30.58 4.85 -27.71
N PHE A 446 -30.69 3.72 -27.02
CA PHE A 446 -31.75 2.73 -27.25
C PHE A 446 -33.17 3.28 -27.02
N ILE A 447 -33.39 4.03 -25.93
CA ILE A 447 -34.70 4.57 -25.58
C ILE A 447 -35.23 5.52 -26.67
N PRO A 448 -34.51 6.61 -27.04
CA PRO A 448 -34.97 7.52 -28.10
C PRO A 448 -35.05 6.81 -29.47
N ALA A 449 -34.11 5.92 -29.78
CA ALA A 449 -34.11 5.16 -31.04
C ALA A 449 -35.35 4.25 -31.16
N ARG A 450 -35.76 3.59 -30.06
CA ARG A 450 -36.96 2.76 -30.01
C ARG A 450 -38.23 3.59 -30.15
N LYS A 451 -38.27 4.78 -29.54
CA LYS A 451 -39.38 5.74 -29.69
C LYS A 451 -39.52 6.18 -31.16
N ALA A 452 -38.41 6.56 -31.80
CA ALA A 452 -38.36 6.93 -33.21
C ALA A 452 -38.84 5.81 -34.14
N ALA A 453 -38.31 4.59 -33.93
CA ALA A 453 -38.64 3.43 -34.74
C ALA A 453 -40.11 2.98 -34.63
N ARG A 454 -40.83 3.38 -33.57
CA ARG A 454 -42.24 3.01 -33.33
C ARG A 454 -43.25 4.10 -33.70
N MET A 455 -42.82 5.29 -34.09
CA MET A 455 -43.70 6.40 -34.44
C MET A 455 -44.67 6.02 -35.59
N ILE A 456 -45.91 6.50 -35.54
CA ILE A 456 -46.89 6.21 -36.60
C ILE A 456 -46.56 7.10 -37.81
N ILE A 457 -46.60 6.53 -39.03
CA ILE A 457 -46.17 7.24 -40.25
C ILE A 457 -47.04 8.47 -40.51
N VAL A 458 -48.36 8.35 -40.29
CA VAL A 458 -49.33 9.44 -40.47
C VAL A 458 -49.03 10.61 -39.52
N ASP A 459 -48.71 10.32 -38.25
CA ASP A 459 -48.37 11.34 -37.25
C ASP A 459 -47.04 12.01 -37.59
N ALA A 460 -46.08 11.23 -38.10
CA ALA A 460 -44.76 11.74 -38.49
C ALA A 460 -44.86 12.71 -39.69
N LEU A 461 -45.79 12.53 -40.61
CA LEU A 461 -45.99 13.40 -41.78
C LEU A 461 -46.92 14.60 -41.53
N ARG A 462 -47.69 14.57 -40.42
CA ARG A 462 -48.55 15.68 -39.99
C ARG A 462 -47.83 16.71 -39.11
N HIS A 463 -46.62 16.41 -38.64
CA HIS A 463 -45.79 17.34 -37.87
C HIS A 463 -45.18 18.39 -38.82
N VAL A 464 -45.83 19.54 -38.94
CA VAL A 464 -45.30 20.76 -39.59
C VAL A 464 -44.94 21.78 -38.52
#